data_AF-A0A933IFR3-F1
#
_entry.id   AF-A0A933IFR3-F1
#
_cell.length_a   1.000
_cell.length_b   1.000
_cell.length_c   1.000
_cell.angle_alpha   90.00
_cell.angle_beta   90.00
_cell.angle_gamma   90.00
#
_symmetry.space_group_name_H-M   'P 1'
#
loop_
_entity.id
_entity.type
_entity.pdbx_description
1 polymer ?
#
loop_
_entity_poly.entity_id
_entity_poly.type
_entity_poly.pdbx_seq_one_letter_code
_entity_poly.pdbx_strand_id
1 'polypeptide(L)'
;ISGNREVVEDGVNGVLVPPWDAGALAEAIARLVREPALRLAMGAQSRHKAERLFDERRVFAAIDAIYRDRLETLRPAPAPAEEAATLPGGRR
;
A
#
# COMPACT_ATOMS: atom_id res chain seq x y z
N ILE A 1 -1.35 12.67 2.53
CA ILE A 1 -1.75 11.42 1.86
C ILE A 1 -3.20 11.59 1.43
N SER A 2 -3.50 11.63 0.12
CA SER A 2 -4.86 11.73 -0.48
C SER A 2 -5.75 10.49 -0.19
N GLY A 3 -5.28 9.62 0.70
CA GLY A 3 -5.62 8.22 0.82
C GLY A 3 -7.11 7.93 1.06
N ASN A 4 -7.49 6.73 0.64
CA ASN A 4 -8.81 6.12 0.71
C ASN A 4 -9.85 6.66 -0.29
N ARG A 5 -9.88 7.97 -0.59
CA ARG A 5 -10.84 8.50 -1.60
C ARG A 5 -10.60 7.97 -3.02
N GLU A 6 -9.35 7.74 -3.41
CA GLU A 6 -9.01 7.19 -4.74
C GLU A 6 -9.31 5.67 -4.85
N VAL A 7 -9.51 5.01 -3.71
CA VAL A 7 -9.81 3.57 -3.67
C VAL A 7 -11.28 3.31 -3.94
N VAL A 8 -12.16 4.22 -3.52
CA VAL A 8 -13.61 4.13 -3.75
C VAL A 8 -13.99 4.96 -4.97
N GLU A 9 -14.64 4.29 -5.92
CA GLU A 9 -15.26 4.86 -7.10
C GLU A 9 -16.77 4.86 -6.86
N ASP A 10 -17.34 6.06 -6.79
CA ASP A 10 -18.73 6.28 -6.35
C ASP A 10 -19.72 5.53 -7.25
N GLY A 11 -20.65 4.81 -6.63
CA GLY A 11 -21.65 3.99 -7.31
C GLY A 11 -21.13 2.67 -7.89
N VAL A 12 -19.81 2.47 -7.97
CA VAL A 12 -19.21 1.26 -8.57
C VAL A 12 -18.80 0.25 -7.50
N ASN A 13 -17.90 0.66 -6.60
CA ASN A 13 -17.36 -0.22 -5.56
C ASN A 13 -17.60 0.30 -4.14
N GLY A 14 -18.32 1.42 -4.02
CA GLY A 14 -18.77 2.03 -2.77
C GLY A 14 -19.60 3.28 -3.01
N VAL A 15 -19.86 4.03 -1.93
CA VAL A 15 -20.58 5.31 -1.99
C VAL A 15 -19.73 6.37 -1.32
N LEU A 16 -19.51 7.49 -2.01
CA LEU A 16 -18.83 8.65 -1.45
C LEU A 16 -19.86 9.60 -0.83
N VAL A 17 -19.59 10.03 0.40
CA VAL A 17 -20.45 10.99 1.11
C VAL A 17 -19.67 12.28 1.40
N PRO A 18 -20.36 13.43 1.44
CA PRO A 18 -19.74 14.67 1.89
C PRO A 18 -19.16 14.53 3.31
N PRO A 19 -17.99 15.11 3.59
CA PRO A 19 -17.43 15.09 4.93
C PRO A 19 -18.35 15.85 5.90
N TRP A 20 -18.49 15.31 7.11
CA TRP A 20 -19.31 15.89 8.19
C TRP A 20 -20.82 15.92 7.95
N ASP A 21 -21.30 15.24 6.91
CA ASP A 21 -22.73 15.09 6.65
C ASP A 21 -23.24 13.74 7.18
N ALA A 22 -23.77 13.76 8.40
CA ALA A 22 -24.36 12.58 9.02
C ALA A 22 -25.63 12.10 8.30
N GLY A 23 -26.38 13.01 7.68
CA GLY A 23 -27.62 12.69 6.95
C GLY A 23 -27.32 11.89 5.69
N ALA A 24 -26.37 12.37 4.88
CA ALA A 24 -25.91 11.69 3.67
C ALA A 24 -25.32 10.30 4.00
N LEU A 25 -24.55 10.19 5.10
CA LEU A 25 -24.02 8.90 5.54
C LEU A 25 -25.14 7.92 5.94
N ALA A 26 -26.12 8.38 6.72
CA ALA A 26 -27.24 7.54 7.14
C ALA A 26 -28.07 7.06 5.94
N GLU A 27 -28.32 7.93 4.97
CA GLU A 27 -29.04 7.58 3.74
C GLU A 27 -28.28 6.55 2.90
N ALA A 28 -26.97 6.72 2.71
CA ALA A 28 -26.13 5.78 1.99
C ALA A 28 -26.14 4.38 2.64
N ILE A 29 -26.01 4.32 3.98
CA ILE A 29 -26.09 3.05 4.72
C ILE A 29 -27.49 2.44 4.58
N ALA A 30 -28.55 3.23 4.78
CA ALA A 30 -29.93 2.73 4.67
C ALA A 30 -30.24 2.17 3.27
N ARG A 31 -29.71 2.81 2.22
CA ARG A 31 -29.80 2.30 0.85
C ARG A 31 -29.14 0.93 0.70
N LEU A 32 -27.91 0.77 1.17
CA LEU A 32 -27.19 -0.52 1.10
C LEU A 32 -27.84 -1.63 1.93
N VAL A 33 -28.53 -1.28 3.02
CA VAL A 33 -29.33 -2.22 3.81
C VAL A 33 -30.58 -2.66 3.04
N ARG A 34 -31.28 -1.72 2.39
CA ARG A 34 -32.50 -2.01 1.61
C ARG A 34 -32.24 -2.70 0.28
N GLU A 35 -31.05 -2.56 -0.29
CA GLU A 35 -30.66 -3.12 -1.58
C GLU A 35 -29.50 -4.13 -1.44
N PRO A 36 -29.75 -5.38 -1.01
CA PRO A 36 -28.70 -6.38 -0.79
C PRO A 36 -27.88 -6.69 -2.05
N ALA A 37 -28.51 -6.69 -3.22
CA ALA A 37 -27.84 -6.95 -4.50
C ALA A 37 -26.80 -5.86 -4.82
N LEU A 38 -27.14 -4.59 -4.60
CA LEU A 38 -26.22 -3.46 -4.78
C LEU A 38 -25.01 -3.61 -3.85
N ARG A 39 -25.27 -3.89 -2.56
CA ARG A 39 -24.21 -4.08 -1.55
C ARG A 39 -23.27 -5.23 -1.92
N LEU A 40 -23.80 -6.36 -2.38
CA LEU A 40 -22.99 -7.52 -2.80
C LEU A 40 -22.16 -7.20 -4.04
N ALA A 41 -22.74 -6.54 -5.04
CA ALA A 41 -22.04 -6.13 -6.25
C ALA A 41 -20.87 -5.20 -5.93
N MET A 42 -21.11 -4.14 -5.13
CA MET A 42 -20.06 -3.22 -4.69
C MET A 42 -18.95 -3.93 -3.90
N GLY A 43 -19.31 -4.85 -3.01
CA GLY A 43 -18.35 -5.64 -2.23
C GLY A 43 -17.46 -6.51 -3.12
N ALA A 44 -18.03 -7.17 -4.13
CA ALA A 44 -17.28 -7.97 -5.09
C ALA A 44 -16.31 -7.11 -5.92
N GLN A 45 -16.76 -5.94 -6.41
CA GLN A 45 -15.90 -5.01 -7.15
C GLN A 45 -14.75 -4.49 -6.28
N SER A 46 -15.05 -4.12 -5.02
CA SER A 46 -14.04 -3.69 -4.06
C SER A 46 -13.00 -4.79 -3.78
N ARG A 47 -13.45 -6.05 -3.64
CA ARG A 47 -12.56 -7.19 -3.43
C ARG A 47 -11.63 -7.41 -4.63
N HIS A 48 -12.17 -7.42 -5.84
CA HIS A 48 -11.38 -7.58 -7.05
C HIS A 48 -10.35 -6.45 -7.22
N LYS A 49 -10.72 -5.19 -6.91
CA LYS A 49 -9.79 -4.06 -6.91
C LYS A 49 -8.66 -4.26 -5.89
N ALA A 50 -9.00 -4.73 -4.68
CA ALA A 50 -8.02 -5.01 -3.62
C ALA A 50 -6.99 -6.05 -4.04
N GLU A 51 -7.44 -7.21 -4.54
CA GLU A 51 -6.56 -8.30 -4.96
C GLU A 51 -5.67 -7.92 -6.15
N ARG A 52 -6.16 -7.03 -7.03
CA ARG A 52 -5.41 -6.62 -8.22
C ARG A 52 -4.35 -5.55 -7.95
N LEU A 53 -4.67 -4.57 -7.11
CA LEU A 53 -3.88 -3.34 -6.97
C LEU A 53 -3.18 -3.19 -5.62
N PHE A 54 -3.71 -3.83 -4.58
CA PHE A 54 -3.26 -3.63 -3.20
C PHE A 54 -2.79 -4.94 -2.54
N ASP A 55 -2.50 -5.97 -3.35
CA ASP A 55 -1.92 -7.21 -2.86
C ASP A 55 -0.47 -6.97 -2.40
N GLU A 56 -0.26 -7.14 -1.10
CA GLU A 56 1.01 -6.90 -0.42
C GLU A 56 2.16 -7.73 -1.02
N ARG A 57 1.89 -8.98 -1.41
CA ARG A 57 2.92 -9.86 -2.02
C ARG A 57 3.38 -9.29 -3.35
N ARG A 58 2.46 -8.78 -4.16
CA ARG A 58 2.79 -8.11 -5.44
C ARG A 58 3.56 -6.82 -5.23
N VAL A 59 3.14 -6.01 -4.25
CA VAL A 59 3.81 -4.75 -3.91
C VAL A 59 5.23 -5.01 -3.45
N PHE A 60 5.44 -5.93 -2.51
CA PHE A 60 6.78 -6.28 -2.04
C PHE A 60 7.66 -6.90 -3.13
N ALA A 61 7.12 -7.82 -3.93
CA ALA A 61 7.88 -8.38 -5.05
C ALA A 61 8.34 -7.31 -6.05
N ALA A 62 7.49 -6.30 -6.33
CA ALA A 62 7.86 -5.20 -7.20
C ALA A 62 8.95 -4.31 -6.59
N ILE A 63 8.82 -4.00 -5.29
CA ILE A 63 9.81 -3.22 -4.55
C ILE A 63 11.15 -3.97 -4.49
N ASP A 64 11.14 -5.26 -4.18
CA ASP A 64 12.33 -6.11 -4.13
C ASP A 64 13.05 -6.19 -5.48
N ALA A 65 12.29 -6.30 -6.58
CA ALA A 65 12.86 -6.31 -7.93
C ALA A 65 13.60 -5.01 -8.25
N ILE A 66 13.04 -3.87 -7.87
CA ILE A 66 13.68 -2.56 -8.05
C ILE A 66 14.96 -2.47 -7.22
N TYR A 67 14.91 -2.86 -5.94
CA TYR A 67 16.11 -2.83 -5.10
C TYR A 67 17.21 -3.74 -5.63
N ARG A 68 16.86 -4.96 -6.07
CA ARG A 68 17.83 -5.90 -6.64
C ARG A 68 18.50 -5.33 -7.89
N ASP A 69 17.69 -4.85 -8.84
CA ASP A 69 18.18 -4.22 -10.08
C ASP A 69 19.16 -3.07 -9.77
N ARG A 70 18.79 -2.19 -8.83
CA ARG A 70 19.64 -1.05 -8.45
C ARG A 70 20.89 -1.45 -7.68
N LEU A 71 20.83 -2.44 -6.81
CA LEU A 71 22.01 -2.93 -6.08
C LEU A 71 23.00 -3.62 -7.02
N GLU A 72 22.52 -4.29 -8.07
CA GLU A 72 23.37 -4.87 -9.11
C GLU A 72 24.06 -3.78 -9.94
N THR A 73 23.38 -2.67 -10.24
CA THR A 73 23.97 -1.53 -10.96
C THR A 73 24.89 -0.66 -10.10
N LEU A 74 24.60 -0.55 -8.80
CA LEU A 74 25.34 0.29 -7.86
C LEU A 74 26.48 -0.43 -7.17
N ARG A 75 26.80 -1.70 -7.53
CA ARG A 75 27.86 -2.49 -6.89
C ARG A 75 29.11 -1.63 -6.69
N PRO A 76 29.42 -1.19 -5.45
CA PRO A 76 30.64 -0.47 -5.21
C PRO A 76 31.81 -1.41 -5.51
N ALA A 77 32.93 -0.85 -5.95
CA ALA A 77 34.20 -1.58 -5.96
C ALA A 77 34.38 -2.27 -4.60
N PRO A 78 34.89 -3.52 -4.57
CA PRO A 78 35.02 -4.25 -3.32
C PRO A 78 35.68 -3.36 -2.27
N ALA A 79 35.09 -3.30 -1.07
CA ALA A 79 35.67 -2.55 0.03
C ALA A 79 37.16 -2.91 0.14
N PRO A 80 38.08 -1.94 0.29
CA PRO A 80 39.47 -2.26 0.53
C PRO A 80 39.50 -3.18 1.75
N ALA A 81 40.15 -4.33 1.61
CA ALA A 81 40.28 -5.31 2.67
C ALA A 81 40.71 -4.59 3.95
N GLU A 82 39.96 -4.80 5.04
CA GLU A 82 40.30 -4.25 6.34
C GLU A 82 41.75 -4.66 6.67
N GLU A 83 42.66 -3.71 6.51
CA GLU A 83 44.01 -3.86 6.98
C GLU A 83 43.90 -3.81 8.50
N ALA A 84 44.14 -4.96 9.12
CA ALA A 84 44.13 -5.18 10.55
C ALA A 84 45.02 -4.16 11.27
N ALA A 85 44.45 -3.02 11.64
CA ALA A 85 45.10 -2.04 12.49
C ALA A 85 45.07 -2.57 13.93
N THR A 86 46.04 -3.46 14.17
CA THR A 86 46.60 -3.80 15.48
C THR A 86 46.62 -2.56 16.36
N LEU A 87 45.83 -2.52 17.44
CA LEU A 87 46.00 -1.54 18.50
C LEU A 87 47.23 -1.94 19.33
N PRO A 88 48.35 -1.18 19.33
CA PRO A 88 49.36 -1.36 20.35
C PRO A 88 48.96 -0.57 21.59
N GLY A 89 48.97 -1.23 22.74
CA GLY A 89 48.78 -0.58 24.03
C GLY A 89 49.81 0.51 24.31
N GLY A 90 49.42 1.51 25.11
CA GLY A 90 50.33 2.58 25.53
C GLY A 90 49.69 3.50 26.56
N ARG A 91 50.02 3.25 27.83
CA ARG A 91 49.67 3.96 29.08
C ARG A 91 49.61 5.49 28.98
N ARG A 92 48.70 6.10 29.74
CA ARG A 92 49.00 6.99 30.88
C ARG A 92 47.83 7.02 31.86
#